data_AF-A0A6I1QN62-F1
#
_entry.id   AF-A0A6I1QN62-F1
#
_cell.length_a   1.000
_cell.length_b   1.000
_cell.length_c   1.000
_cell.angle_alpha   90.00
_cell.angle_beta   90.00
_cell.angle_gamma   90.00
#
_symmetry.space_group_name_H-M   'P 1'
#
loop_
_entity.id
_entity.type
_entity.pdbx_description
1 polymer ?
#
loop_
_entity_poly.entity_id
_entity_poly.type
_entity_poly.pdbx_seq_one_letter_code
_entity_poly.pdbx_strand_id
1 'polypeptide(L)'
;MLFVLFSANTQAATGFLKSKDTQAFTQVCYYDVLGDTHSLNIKSTDLCPLTYEFDTLPKLSKPAPSAKKTGFFKDDETSGFSRLCSYDVLGDTYVLTIGSTEICPLTYQF
;
A
#
# COMPACT_ATOMS: atom_id res chain seq x y z
N MET A 1 -26.57 22.19 -9.72
CA MET A 1 -25.23 21.57 -9.71
C MET A 1 -24.73 21.56 -8.28
N LEU A 2 -24.79 20.42 -7.60
CA LEU A 2 -24.29 20.27 -6.23
C LEU A 2 -22.92 19.57 -6.32
N PHE A 3 -21.83 20.29 -6.04
CA PHE A 3 -20.50 19.70 -5.92
C PHE A 3 -20.39 19.07 -4.53
N VAL A 4 -20.44 17.75 -4.46
CA VAL A 4 -20.19 16.99 -3.23
C VAL A 4 -18.68 16.85 -3.07
N LEU A 5 -18.10 17.57 -2.11
CA LEU A 5 -16.71 17.45 -1.70
C LEU A 5 -16.57 16.14 -0.91
N PHE A 6 -16.14 15.06 -1.58
CA PHE A 6 -15.75 13.82 -0.91
C PHE A 6 -14.44 14.07 -0.16
N SER A 7 -14.54 14.21 1.16
CA SER A 7 -13.38 14.23 2.05
C SER A 7 -12.86 12.79 2.17
N ALA A 8 -11.75 12.49 1.49
CA ALA A 8 -11.06 11.22 1.66
C ALA A 8 -10.49 11.18 3.08
N ASN A 9 -11.08 10.38 3.97
CA ASN A 9 -10.51 10.09 5.27
C ASN A 9 -9.28 9.20 5.06
N THR A 10 -8.11 9.81 4.90
CA THR A 10 -6.82 9.13 5.00
C THR A 10 -6.61 8.72 6.46
N GLN A 11 -6.85 7.44 6.76
CA GLN A 11 -6.42 6.84 8.03
C GLN A 11 -4.93 6.55 7.90
N ALA A 12 -4.11 7.46 8.43
CA ALA A 12 -2.70 7.24 8.65
C ALA A 12 -2.54 6.64 10.06
N ALA A 13 -1.78 5.57 10.19
CA ALA A 13 -1.33 5.06 11.48
C ALA A 13 0.15 5.39 11.68
N THR A 14 0.48 5.74 12.91
CA THR A 14 1.86 6.04 13.28
C THR A 14 2.63 4.74 13.51
N GLY A 15 3.69 4.53 12.74
CA GLY A 15 4.63 3.44 12.92
C GLY A 15 5.81 3.86 13.78
N PHE A 16 6.27 2.97 14.66
CA PHE A 16 7.41 3.19 15.56
C PHE A 16 8.63 2.38 15.13
N LEU A 17 9.79 3.02 15.02
CA LEU A 17 11.02 2.37 14.58
C LEU A 17 11.41 1.23 15.54
N LYS A 18 11.50 0.01 15.00
CA LYS A 18 11.86 -1.20 15.74
C LYS A 18 13.31 -1.61 15.47
N SER A 19 13.70 -1.64 14.20
CA SER A 19 15.05 -1.99 13.80
C SER A 19 15.43 -1.31 12.48
N LYS A 20 16.72 -1.32 12.17
CA LYS A 20 17.24 -0.83 10.89
C LYS A 20 18.31 -1.78 10.38
N ASP A 21 18.35 -1.97 9.07
CA ASP A 21 19.34 -2.77 8.37
C ASP A 21 19.95 -1.97 7.23
N THR A 22 21.26 -2.08 7.01
CA THR A 22 21.98 -1.29 6.00
C THR A 22 22.38 -2.20 4.86
N GLN A 23 21.74 -2.03 3.70
CA GLN A 23 22.01 -2.78 2.49
C GLN A 23 22.69 -1.88 1.45
N ALA A 24 24.02 -1.94 1.41
CA ALA A 24 24.88 -1.17 0.50
C ALA A 24 24.61 0.34 0.55
N PHE A 25 23.87 0.90 -0.42
CA PHE A 25 23.55 2.33 -0.52
C PHE A 25 22.16 2.69 0.02
N THR A 26 21.44 1.70 0.54
CA THR A 26 20.06 1.84 1.02
C THR A 26 19.98 1.37 2.46
N GLN A 27 19.30 2.14 3.31
CA GLN A 27 18.98 1.74 4.67
C GLN A 27 17.51 1.31 4.69
N VAL A 28 17.26 0.09 5.16
CA VAL A 28 15.91 -0.43 5.41
C VAL A 28 15.55 -0.16 6.86
N CYS A 29 14.47 0.55 7.11
CA CYS A 29 13.97 0.89 8.44
C CYS A 29 12.68 0.10 8.68
N TYR A 30 12.64 -0.71 9.73
CA TYR A 30 11.48 -1.52 10.10
C TYR A 30 10.70 -0.83 11.21
N TYR A 31 9.41 -0.62 10.98
CA TYR A 31 8.49 0.02 11.90
C TYR A 31 7.40 -0.95 12.34
N ASP A 32 7.00 -0.83 13.59
CA ASP A 32 5.80 -1.47 14.12
C ASP A 32 4.61 -0.51 13.94
N VAL A 33 3.63 -0.92 13.16
CA VAL A 33 2.40 -0.18 12.88
C VAL A 33 1.24 -1.05 13.35
N LEU A 34 0.64 -0.71 14.49
CA LEU A 34 -0.50 -1.45 15.06
C LEU A 34 -0.25 -2.97 15.22
N GLY A 35 1.01 -3.40 15.39
CA GLY A 35 1.41 -4.81 15.51
C GLY A 35 1.93 -5.46 14.22
N ASP A 36 1.83 -4.78 13.08
CA ASP A 36 2.39 -5.23 11.79
C ASP A 36 3.74 -4.56 11.50
N THR A 37 4.65 -5.30 10.85
CA THR A 37 5.98 -4.78 10.51
C THR A 37 6.00 -4.18 9.11
N HIS A 38 6.25 -2.88 9.01
CA HIS A 38 6.40 -2.16 7.75
C HIS A 38 7.84 -1.73 7.51
N SER A 39 8.30 -1.80 6.25
CA SER A 39 9.65 -1.39 5.87
C SER A 39 9.64 -0.08 5.07
N LEU A 40 10.50 0.87 5.45
CA LEU A 40 10.79 2.08 4.70
C LEU A 40 12.23 2.03 4.19
N ASN A 41 12.42 2.22 2.88
CA ASN A 41 13.75 2.32 2.28
C ASN A 41 14.15 3.79 2.18
N ILE A 42 15.29 4.15 2.79
CA ILE A 42 15.89 5.48 2.70
C ILE A 42 17.33 5.37 2.19
N LYS A 43 17.95 6.50 1.85
CA LYS A 43 19.36 6.49 1.46
C LYS A 43 20.23 6.15 2.67
N SER A 44 21.36 5.49 2.46
CA SER A 44 22.30 5.18 3.56
C SER A 44 22.88 6.41 4.27
N THR A 45 22.77 7.61 3.66
CA THR A 45 23.16 8.88 4.28
C THR A 45 22.10 9.44 5.22
N ASP A 46 20.86 8.94 5.09
CA ASP A 46 19.70 9.44 5.83
C ASP A 46 19.47 8.57 7.07
N LEU A 47 18.94 9.19 8.11
CA LEU A 47 18.60 8.51 9.36
C LEU A 47 17.15 8.01 9.30
N CYS A 48 16.91 6.79 9.79
CA CYS A 48 15.57 6.28 9.99
C CYS A 48 14.84 7.19 10.98
N PRO A 49 13.71 7.82 10.61
CA PRO A 49 12.91 8.56 11.58
C PRO A 49 12.44 7.63 12.70
N LEU A 50 12.26 8.16 13.91
CA LEU A 50 11.77 7.36 15.05
C LEU A 50 10.30 6.98 14.88
N THR A 51 9.55 7.84 14.19
CA THR A 51 8.14 7.66 13.87
C THR A 51 7.90 7.99 12.41
N TYR A 52 7.12 7.17 11.73
CA TYR A 52 6.70 7.41 10.34
C TYR A 52 5.22 7.15 10.21
N GLU A 53 4.49 8.06 9.57
CA GLU A 53 3.07 7.85 9.27
C GLU A 53 2.96 6.90 8.08
N PHE A 54 2.41 5.72 8.34
CA PHE A 54 2.04 4.77 7.31
C PHE A 54 0.57 4.97 7.01
N ASP A 55 0.27 5.18 5.73
CA ASP A 55 -1.10 5.01 5.25
C ASP A 55 -1.46 3.54 5.46
N THR A 56 -2.31 3.24 6.44
CA THR A 56 -2.85 1.88 6.66
C THR A 56 -3.93 1.54 5.66
N LEU A 57 -4.31 2.51 4.82
CA LEU A 57 -4.98 2.20 3.57
C LEU A 57 -4.00 1.37 2.72
N PRO A 58 -4.41 0.19 2.21
CA PRO A 58 -3.60 -0.55 1.26
C PRO A 58 -3.15 0.42 0.20
N LYS A 59 -1.83 0.56 0.01
CA LYS A 59 -1.24 1.52 -0.92
C LYS A 59 -1.91 1.31 -2.27
N LEU A 60 -2.86 2.19 -2.58
CA LEU A 60 -3.54 2.21 -3.87
C LEU A 60 -2.51 2.75 -4.84
N SER A 61 -1.57 1.89 -5.23
CA SER A 61 -0.68 2.14 -6.35
C SER A 61 -1.57 2.15 -7.57
N LYS A 62 -2.17 3.32 -7.86
CA LYS A 62 -2.87 3.56 -9.10
C LYS A 62 -1.90 3.15 -10.21
N PRO A 63 -2.22 2.12 -11.01
CA PRO A 63 -1.33 1.68 -12.05
C PRO A 63 -0.94 2.87 -12.94
N ALA A 64 0.36 3.04 -13.15
CA ALA A 64 0.85 4.06 -14.06
C ALA A 64 0.25 3.72 -15.45
N PRO A 65 -0.34 4.69 -16.18
CA PRO A 65 -1.10 4.43 -17.41
C PRO A 65 -0.26 3.87 -18.59
N SER A 66 0.97 3.44 -18.33
CA SER A 66 1.99 3.06 -19.31
C SER A 66 2.67 1.72 -19.00
N ALA A 67 2.43 1.11 -17.84
CA ALA A 67 2.84 -0.25 -17.58
C ALA A 67 1.69 -1.18 -18.00
N LYS A 68 2.00 -2.27 -18.71
CA LYS A 68 1.05 -3.37 -18.96
C LYS A 68 1.59 -4.59 -18.26
N LYS A 69 1.65 -4.54 -16.92
CA LYS A 69 2.00 -5.71 -16.14
C LYS A 69 0.72 -6.45 -15.79
N THR A 70 0.69 -7.75 -16.04
CA THR A 70 -0.44 -8.59 -15.64
C THR A 70 -0.29 -8.95 -14.17
N GLY A 71 -1.29 -8.59 -13.37
CA GLY A 71 -1.45 -9.02 -12.00
C GLY A 71 -2.34 -10.25 -11.90
N PHE A 72 -2.00 -11.16 -10.98
CA PHE A 72 -2.78 -12.35 -10.64
C PHE A 72 -3.41 -12.18 -9.27
N PHE A 73 -4.72 -12.42 -9.17
CA PHE A 73 -5.46 -12.29 -7.92
C PHE A 73 -4.85 -13.15 -6.80
N LYS A 74 -4.68 -12.55 -5.62
CA LYS A 74 -4.21 -13.24 -4.40
C LYS A 74 -5.31 -13.33 -3.35
N ASP A 75 -5.84 -12.19 -2.95
CA ASP A 75 -6.77 -12.05 -1.83
C ASP A 75 -7.63 -10.80 -2.01
N ASP A 76 -8.72 -10.73 -1.26
CA ASP A 76 -9.55 -9.55 -1.18
C ASP A 76 -9.99 -9.23 0.25
N GLU A 77 -10.17 -7.94 0.52
CA GLU A 77 -10.73 -7.43 1.77
C GLU A 77 -11.91 -6.52 1.46
N THR A 78 -13.03 -6.73 2.16
CA THR A 78 -14.19 -5.83 2.03
C THR A 78 -14.10 -4.76 3.12
N SER A 79 -13.92 -3.51 2.71
CA SER A 79 -13.86 -2.34 3.59
C SER A 79 -15.04 -1.41 3.31
N GLY A 80 -16.04 -1.46 4.18
CA GLY A 80 -17.27 -0.67 4.06
C GLY A 80 -18.04 -0.97 2.77
N PHE A 81 -18.12 0.01 1.87
CA PHE A 81 -18.83 -0.11 0.58
C PHE A 81 -17.92 -0.53 -0.58
N SER A 82 -16.63 -0.76 -0.31
CA SER A 82 -15.62 -1.08 -1.30
C SER A 82 -14.97 -2.42 -1.00
N ARG A 83 -14.49 -3.08 -2.05
CA ARG A 83 -13.68 -4.28 -1.96
C ARG A 83 -12.30 -3.98 -2.52
N LEU A 84 -11.28 -4.32 -1.75
CA LEU A 84 -9.86 -4.14 -2.05
C LEU A 84 -9.36 -5.50 -2.54
N CYS A 85 -9.02 -5.59 -3.81
CA CYS A 85 -8.53 -6.81 -4.44
C CYS A 85 -7.01 -6.73 -4.57
N SER A 86 -6.28 -7.63 -3.92
CA SER A 86 -4.83 -7.75 -3.97
C SER A 86 -4.39 -8.63 -5.14
N TYR A 87 -3.37 -8.20 -5.86
CA TYR A 87 -2.78 -8.91 -7.00
C TYR A 87 -1.27 -9.02 -6.88
N ASP A 88 -0.75 -10.18 -7.25
CA ASP A 88 0.68 -10.38 -7.50
C ASP A 88 1.04 -9.89 -8.90
N VAL A 89 1.91 -8.89 -8.99
CA VAL A 89 2.46 -8.38 -10.23
C VAL A 89 3.97 -8.54 -10.20
N LEU A 90 4.46 -9.67 -10.74
CA LEU A 90 5.90 -9.98 -10.80
C LEU A 90 6.59 -9.97 -9.41
N GLY A 91 5.89 -10.39 -8.36
CA GLY A 91 6.38 -10.43 -6.98
C GLY A 91 6.05 -9.19 -6.14
N ASP A 92 5.49 -8.15 -6.74
CA ASP A 92 4.98 -6.96 -6.03
C ASP A 92 3.46 -7.08 -5.80
N THR A 93 2.96 -6.60 -4.67
CA THR A 93 1.51 -6.59 -4.38
C THR A 93 0.87 -5.28 -4.81
N TYR A 94 -0.15 -5.36 -5.66
CA TYR A 94 -0.95 -4.24 -6.15
C TYR A 94 -2.40 -4.39 -5.72
N VAL A 95 -3.08 -3.28 -5.47
CA VAL A 95 -4.47 -3.29 -5.00
C VAL A 95 -5.38 -2.57 -5.98
N LEU A 96 -6.45 -3.25 -6.40
CA LEU A 96 -7.56 -2.70 -7.17
C LEU A 96 -8.76 -2.51 -6.24
N THR A 97 -9.30 -1.30 -6.18
CA THR A 97 -10.56 -1.06 -5.47
C THR A 97 -11.74 -1.18 -6.42
N ILE A 98 -12.70 -2.01 -6.04
CA ILE A 98 -13.98 -2.19 -6.74
C ILE A 98 -15.13 -1.95 -5.75
N GLY A 99 -16.36 -1.90 -6.24
CA GLY A 99 -17.56 -1.88 -5.40
C GLY A 99 -17.70 -3.17 -4.59
N SER A 100 -18.27 -3.07 -3.39
CA SER A 100 -18.49 -4.23 -2.49
C SER A 100 -19.32 -5.37 -3.10
N THR A 101 -20.15 -5.08 -4.10
CA THR A 101 -20.96 -6.07 -4.83
C THR A 101 -20.25 -6.65 -6.06
N GLU A 102 -19.08 -6.11 -6.40
CA GLU A 102 -18.31 -6.55 -7.55
C GLU A 102 -17.35 -7.68 -7.16
N ILE A 103 -17.04 -8.54 -8.13
CA ILE A 103 -16.12 -9.67 -7.93
C ILE A 103 -14.73 -9.24 -8.39
N CYS A 104 -13.71 -9.53 -7.59
CA CYS A 104 -12.32 -9.30 -8.00
C CYS A 104 -12.00 -10.13 -9.24
N PRO A 105 -11.58 -9.50 -10.36
CA PRO A 105 -11.16 -10.28 -11.52
C PRO A 105 -9.96 -11.15 -11.17
N LEU A 106 -9.87 -12.35 -11.76
CA LEU A 106 -8.74 -13.25 -11.50
C LEU A 106 -7.41 -12.69 -12.03
N THR A 107 -7.49 -11.85 -13.06
CA THR A 107 -6.34 -11.18 -13.67
C THR A 107 -6.69 -9.72 -13.97
N TYR A 108 -5.73 -8.83 -13.73
CA TYR A 108 -5.90 -7.39 -13.99
C TYR A 108 -4.63 -6.80 -14.60
N GLN A 109 -4.76 -5.81 -15.49
CA GLN A 109 -3.62 -5.12 -16.09
C GLN A 109 -3.33 -3.83 -15.30
N PHE A 110 -2.14 -3.78 -14.70
CA PHE A 110 -1.59 -2.64 -13.97
C PHE A 110 -0.46 -1.95 -14.75
#